data_AF-A0A2V8DIU6-F1
#
_entry.id   AF-A0A2V8DIU6-F1
#
_cell.length_a   1.000
_cell.length_b   1.000
_cell.length_c   1.000
_cell.angle_alpha   90.00
_cell.angle_beta   90.00
_cell.angle_gamma   90.00
#
_symmetry.space_group_name_H-M   'P 1'
#
loop_
_entity.id
_entity.type
_entity.pdbx_description
1 polymer ?
#
loop_
_entity_poly.entity_id
_entity_poly.type
_entity_poly.pdbx_seq_one_letter_code
_entity_poly.pdbx_strand_id
1 'polypeptide(L)'
;MKLLLGSHVRDHGRRVGRLAGFELEPAHLRIRRIIFSPDGELGPQAMTRPLQQVSLVHDDGEVDIRSDAALAPLPAVADVILLSSATRIRRLGREVGRLVGVDVSPEDTALLSVFGRAHWWSRRFLLQAADLDCSTPGEIRAGAPRGSRAA
;
A
#
# COMPACT_ATOMS: atom_id res chain seq x y z
N MET A 1 9.36 -6.18 0.90
CA MET A 1 9.31 -5.86 -0.55
C MET A 1 8.70 -4.48 -0.71
N LYS A 2 9.35 -3.61 -1.49
CA LYS A 2 8.99 -2.20 -1.58
C LYS A 2 8.12 -1.95 -2.81
N LEU A 3 6.85 -1.62 -2.59
CA LEU A 3 5.89 -1.37 -3.66
C LEU A 3 5.62 0.13 -3.73
N LEU A 4 5.97 0.74 -4.87
CA LEU A 4 5.85 2.19 -5.08
C LEU A 4 4.69 2.50 -6.01
N LEU A 5 3.88 3.48 -5.62
CA LEU A 5 2.80 3.97 -6.45
C LEU A 5 3.36 4.59 -7.74
N GLY A 6 2.69 4.32 -8.86
CA GLY A 6 3.10 4.72 -10.20
C GLY A 6 4.10 3.76 -10.88
N SER A 7 4.66 2.78 -10.16
CA SER A 7 5.52 1.73 -10.74
C SER A 7 4.79 0.95 -11.83
N HIS A 8 5.49 0.54 -12.89
CA HIS A 8 4.90 -0.30 -13.92
C HIS A 8 4.56 -1.67 -13.34
N VAL A 9 3.37 -2.17 -13.71
CA VAL A 9 2.94 -3.54 -13.41
C VAL A 9 2.97 -4.33 -14.70
N ARG A 10 3.56 -5.53 -14.64
CA ARG A 10 3.69 -6.45 -15.76
C ARG A 10 3.04 -7.79 -15.46
N ASP A 11 2.35 -8.34 -16.45
CA ASP A 11 1.84 -9.71 -16.45
C ASP A 11 2.51 -10.47 -17.60
N HIS A 12 3.20 -11.57 -17.28
CA HIS A 12 3.99 -12.34 -18.26
C HIS A 12 4.93 -11.46 -19.13
N GLY A 13 5.62 -10.51 -18.49
CA GLY A 13 6.55 -9.58 -19.15
C GLY A 13 5.91 -8.45 -19.95
N ARG A 14 4.57 -8.42 -20.08
CA ARG A 14 3.85 -7.34 -20.76
C ARG A 14 3.36 -6.32 -19.76
N ARG A 15 3.58 -5.04 -20.04
CA ARG A 15 3.05 -3.96 -19.19
C ARG A 15 1.52 -3.94 -19.26
N VAL A 16 0.89 -4.08 -18.09
CA VAL A 16 -0.58 -4.07 -17.93
C VAL A 16 -1.09 -2.82 -17.24
N GLY A 17 -0.20 -2.03 -16.63
CA GLY A 17 -0.59 -0.76 -16.02
C GLY A 17 0.48 -0.15 -15.13
N ARG A 18 0.02 0.63 -14.16
CA ARG A 18 0.79 1.25 -13.09
C ARG A 18 0.12 0.97 -11.75
N LEU A 19 0.94 0.74 -10.73
CA LEU A 19 0.46 0.52 -9.38
C LEU A 19 -0.28 1.77 -8.88
N ALA A 20 -1.56 1.62 -8.56
CA ALA A 20 -2.45 2.71 -8.19
C ALA A 20 -2.80 2.72 -6.70
N GLY A 21 -2.72 1.57 -6.04
CA GLY A 21 -3.06 1.48 -4.64
C GLY A 21 -2.96 0.09 -4.05
N PHE A 22 -3.48 -0.03 -2.82
CA PHE A 22 -3.50 -1.24 -2.03
C PHE A 22 -4.80 -1.37 -1.25
N GLU A 23 -5.25 -2.60 -1.04
CA GLU A 23 -6.22 -2.92 0.01
C GLU A 23 -5.47 -3.31 1.28
N LEU A 24 -5.65 -2.54 2.35
CA LEU A 24 -5.10 -2.82 3.68
C LEU A 24 -6.22 -3.32 4.60
N GLU A 25 -5.96 -4.42 5.31
CA GLU A 25 -6.74 -4.83 6.47
C GLU A 25 -6.22 -4.10 7.71
N PRO A 26 -6.98 -3.16 8.29
CA PRO A 26 -6.48 -2.28 9.34
C PRO A 26 -6.24 -3.01 10.67
N ALA A 27 -7.00 -4.06 10.98
CA ALA A 27 -6.89 -4.80 12.25
C ALA A 27 -5.52 -5.48 12.46
N HIS A 28 -4.88 -5.89 11.36
CA HIS A 28 -3.62 -6.61 11.37
C HIS A 28 -2.52 -5.91 10.56
N LEU A 29 -2.82 -4.72 10.01
CA LEU A 29 -1.97 -4.00 9.08
C LEU A 29 -1.42 -4.91 7.96
N ARG A 30 -2.30 -5.69 7.32
CA ARG A 30 -1.91 -6.60 6.23
C ARG A 30 -2.35 -6.08 4.88
N ILE A 31 -1.45 -6.10 3.91
CA ILE A 31 -1.77 -5.74 2.53
C ILE A 31 -2.33 -6.98 1.84
N ARG A 32 -3.61 -6.92 1.45
CA ARG A 32 -4.31 -8.06 0.88
C ARG A 32 -4.20 -8.11 -0.63
N ARG A 33 -4.34 -6.94 -1.25
CA ARG A 33 -4.35 -6.78 -2.71
C ARG A 33 -3.53 -5.59 -3.13
N ILE A 34 -2.91 -5.72 -4.29
CA ILE A 34 -2.48 -4.56 -5.08
C ILE A 34 -3.62 -4.13 -5.99
N ILE A 35 -3.64 -2.84 -6.28
CA ILE A 35 -4.56 -2.22 -7.23
C ILE A 35 -3.71 -1.53 -8.28
N PHE A 36 -4.01 -1.75 -9.55
CA PHE A 36 -3.31 -1.10 -10.66
C PHE A 36 -4.28 -0.71 -11.76
N SER A 37 -3.89 0.28 -12.54
CA SER A 37 -4.70 0.85 -13.62
C SER A 37 -3.79 1.34 -14.74
N PRO A 38 -4.32 1.65 -15.95
CA PRO A 38 -3.48 2.15 -17.04
C PRO A 38 -2.70 3.43 -16.69
N ASP A 39 -3.32 4.35 -15.94
CA ASP A 39 -2.78 5.65 -15.55
C ASP A 39 -2.10 5.65 -14.17
N GLY A 40 -2.35 4.66 -13.33
CA GLY A 40 -1.83 4.59 -11.97
C GLY A 40 -2.68 5.34 -10.95
N GLU A 41 -3.90 5.71 -11.33
CA GLU A 41 -4.89 6.31 -10.42
C GLU A 41 -6.01 5.31 -10.10
N LEU A 42 -6.66 5.50 -8.95
CA LEU A 42 -7.87 4.75 -8.62
C LEU A 42 -9.03 5.26 -9.49
N GLY A 43 -9.60 4.38 -10.31
CA GLY A 43 -10.68 4.75 -11.23
C GLY A 43 -11.42 3.54 -11.79
N PRO A 44 -12.33 3.74 -12.76
CA PRO A 44 -13.20 2.68 -13.29
C PRO A 44 -12.46 1.51 -13.94
N GLN A 45 -11.22 1.73 -14.38
CA GLN A 45 -10.36 0.74 -15.01
C GLN A 45 -9.37 0.09 -14.04
N ALA A 46 -9.51 0.36 -12.73
CA ALA A 46 -8.65 -0.25 -11.72
C ALA A 46 -8.93 -1.75 -11.61
N MET A 47 -7.85 -2.52 -11.67
CA MET A 47 -7.84 -3.96 -11.51
C MET A 47 -7.20 -4.29 -10.17
N THR A 48 -7.65 -5.38 -9.55
CA THR A 48 -7.06 -5.86 -8.29
C THR A 48 -6.49 -7.26 -8.45
N ARG A 49 -5.41 -7.53 -7.73
CA ARG A 49 -4.78 -8.84 -7.63
C ARG A 49 -4.36 -9.10 -6.19
N PRO A 50 -4.52 -10.31 -5.64
CA PRO A 50 -3.92 -10.69 -4.36
C PRO A 50 -2.44 -10.33 -4.34
N LEU A 51 -1.94 -9.85 -3.20
CA LEU A 51 -0.54 -9.48 -3.05
C LEU A 51 0.39 -10.67 -3.34
N GLN A 52 -0.06 -11.90 -3.02
CA GLN A 52 0.66 -13.15 -3.27
C GLN A 52 0.92 -13.43 -4.75
N GLN A 53 0.22 -12.75 -5.67
CA GLN A 53 0.50 -12.85 -7.10
C GLN A 53 1.65 -11.95 -7.54
N VAL A 54 2.15 -11.03 -6.69
CA VAL A 54 3.41 -10.33 -6.94
C VAL A 54 4.54 -11.33 -6.83
N SER A 55 5.16 -11.63 -7.97
CA SER A 55 6.22 -12.64 -8.08
C SER A 55 7.61 -12.05 -7.95
N LEU A 56 7.79 -10.79 -8.36
CA LEU A 56 9.05 -10.08 -8.29
C LEU A 56 8.79 -8.58 -8.23
N VAL A 57 9.62 -7.89 -7.45
CA VAL A 57 9.78 -6.44 -7.52
C VAL A 57 11.22 -6.18 -7.92
N HIS A 58 11.39 -5.51 -9.06
CA HIS A 58 12.70 -5.18 -9.64
C HIS A 58 13.37 -4.03 -8.89
N ASP A 59 14.68 -3.87 -9.07
CA ASP A 59 15.46 -2.80 -8.42
C ASP A 59 15.03 -1.39 -8.86
N ASP A 60 14.50 -1.27 -10.08
CA ASP A 60 13.91 -0.03 -10.61
C ASP A 60 12.47 0.23 -10.10
N GLY A 61 11.91 -0.72 -9.35
CA GLY A 61 10.59 -0.68 -8.75
C GLY A 61 9.47 -1.23 -9.64
N GLU A 62 9.76 -1.81 -10.81
CA GLU A 62 8.75 -2.53 -11.59
C GLU A 62 8.22 -3.75 -10.83
N VAL A 63 6.95 -4.10 -11.07
CA VAL A 63 6.23 -5.16 -10.35
C VAL A 63 5.74 -6.21 -11.33
N ASP A 64 6.23 -7.44 -11.21
CA ASP A 64 5.77 -8.57 -12.01
C ASP A 64 4.73 -9.39 -11.25
N ILE A 65 3.56 -9.59 -11.88
CA ILE A 65 2.51 -10.46 -11.37
C ILE A 65 2.43 -11.79 -12.14
N ARG A 66 2.00 -12.85 -11.45
CA ARG A 66 1.69 -14.16 -12.03
C ARG A 66 0.21 -14.48 -11.84
N SER A 67 -0.55 -14.39 -12.93
CA SER A 67 -2.00 -14.63 -12.93
C SER A 67 -2.39 -16.11 -12.74
N ASP A 68 -1.47 -17.06 -12.94
CA ASP A 68 -1.74 -18.52 -12.97
C ASP A 68 -1.67 -19.25 -11.63
N ALA A 69 -1.37 -18.55 -10.53
CA ALA A 69 -1.42 -19.21 -9.22
C ALA A 69 -2.89 -19.44 -8.84
N ALA A 70 -3.32 -20.71 -8.79
CA ALA A 70 -4.57 -21.13 -8.18
C ALA A 70 -4.53 -20.82 -6.67
N LEU A 71 -4.76 -19.56 -6.33
CA LEU A 71 -4.81 -19.09 -4.96
C LEU A 71 -6.18 -19.43 -4.38
N ALA A 72 -6.18 -19.95 -3.17
CA ALA A 72 -7.40 -20.02 -2.38
C ALA A 72 -8.03 -18.62 -2.32
N PRO A 73 -9.38 -18.51 -2.37
CA PRO A 73 -10.05 -17.25 -2.17
C PRO A 73 -9.56 -16.60 -0.88
N LEU A 74 -9.24 -15.30 -0.93
CA LEU A 74 -8.84 -14.59 0.27
C LEU A 74 -9.99 -14.62 1.29
N PRO A 75 -9.71 -14.87 2.58
CA PRO A 75 -10.76 -15.01 3.60
C PRO A 75 -11.60 -13.74 3.70
N ALA A 76 -12.86 -13.85 4.11
CA ALA A 76 -13.65 -12.66 4.42
C ALA A 76 -13.03 -11.92 5.63
N VAL A 77 -12.98 -10.60 5.57
CA VAL A 77 -12.52 -9.74 6.67
C VAL A 77 -13.58 -8.67 6.93
N ALA A 78 -13.63 -8.16 8.15
CA ALA A 78 -14.65 -7.21 8.57
C ALA A 78 -14.51 -5.84 7.88
N ASP A 79 -13.28 -5.40 7.65
CA ASP A 79 -13.00 -4.08 7.08
C ASP A 79 -11.75 -4.08 6.20
N VAL A 80 -11.76 -3.21 5.20
CA VAL A 80 -10.63 -2.92 4.31
C VAL A 80 -10.58 -1.43 4.02
N ILE A 81 -9.38 -0.87 4.05
CA ILE A 81 -9.15 0.51 3.62
C ILE A 81 -8.36 0.54 2.33
N LEU A 82 -8.66 1.53 1.49
CA LEU A 82 -7.93 1.79 0.25
C LEU A 82 -6.80 2.78 0.52
N LEU A 83 -5.59 2.39 0.13
CA LEU A 83 -4.40 3.22 0.14
C LEU A 83 -4.02 3.60 -1.29
N SER A 84 -3.76 4.88 -1.56
CA SER A 84 -3.36 5.38 -2.88
C SER A 84 -2.53 6.66 -2.78
N SER A 85 -2.18 7.25 -3.92
CA SER A 85 -1.51 8.56 -4.02
C SER A 85 -2.30 9.68 -3.32
N ALA A 86 -3.61 9.52 -3.19
CA ALA A 86 -4.49 10.46 -2.50
C ALA A 86 -4.41 10.34 -0.97
N THR A 87 -3.93 9.23 -0.41
CA THR A 87 -3.88 9.00 1.03
C THR A 87 -2.97 10.02 1.72
N ARG A 88 -3.54 10.77 2.67
CA ARG A 88 -2.84 11.78 3.47
C ARG A 88 -2.04 11.12 4.57
N ILE A 89 -0.81 11.56 4.77
CA ILE A 89 -0.02 11.18 5.94
C ILE A 89 -0.06 12.34 6.92
N ARG A 90 -0.57 12.07 8.12
CA ARG A 90 -0.61 13.04 9.22
C ARG A 90 0.33 12.62 10.34
N ARG A 91 1.08 13.57 10.88
CA ARG A 91 1.91 13.36 12.08
C ARG A 91 1.58 14.43 13.12
N LEU A 92 1.30 14.02 14.35
CA LEU A 92 0.93 14.94 15.44
C LEU A 92 -0.17 15.94 15.03
N GLY A 93 -1.20 15.43 14.34
CA GLY A 93 -2.34 16.23 13.89
C GLY A 93 -2.12 17.11 12.66
N ARG A 94 -0.92 17.13 12.04
CA ARG A 94 -0.61 17.92 10.83
C ARG A 94 -0.39 17.03 9.62
N GLU A 95 -0.88 17.42 8.44
CA GLU A 95 -0.50 16.76 7.18
C GLU A 95 0.99 17.02 6.89
N VAL A 96 1.75 15.95 6.68
CA VAL A 96 3.20 16.01 6.39
C VAL A 96 3.53 15.53 4.98
N GLY A 97 2.54 14.98 4.27
CA GLY A 97 2.68 14.57 2.88
C GLY A 97 1.64 13.57 2.45
N ARG A 98 1.88 12.94 1.30
CA ARG A 98 1.06 11.89 0.71
C ARG A 98 1.80 10.57 0.66
N LEU A 99 1.04 9.48 0.66
CA LEU A 99 1.57 8.13 0.46
C LEU A 99 2.18 8.01 -0.94
N VAL A 100 3.35 7.39 -1.03
CA VAL A 100 4.02 7.07 -2.30
C VAL A 100 4.35 5.58 -2.44
N GLY A 101 4.13 4.77 -1.41
CA GLY A 101 4.35 3.34 -1.45
C GLY A 101 4.36 2.70 -0.07
N VAL A 102 4.54 1.40 -0.05
CA VAL A 102 4.60 0.57 1.17
C VAL A 102 5.79 -0.39 1.10
N ASP A 103 6.31 -0.76 2.27
CA ASP A 103 7.17 -1.94 2.41
C ASP A 103 6.38 -3.03 3.12
N VAL A 104 6.36 -4.22 2.54
CA VAL A 104 5.53 -5.33 2.98
C VAL A 104 6.37 -6.58 3.16
N SER A 105 6.14 -7.32 4.23
CA SER A 105 6.72 -8.65 4.42
C SER A 105 6.21 -9.60 3.33
N PRO A 106 7.10 -10.26 2.56
CA PRO A 106 6.69 -11.23 1.54
C PRO A 106 6.11 -12.51 2.16
N GLU A 107 6.42 -12.81 3.43
CA GLU A 107 6.02 -14.05 4.10
C GLU A 107 4.56 -14.03 4.54
N ASP A 108 4.14 -12.96 5.20
CA ASP A 108 2.84 -12.87 5.89
C ASP A 108 2.02 -11.65 5.45
N THR A 109 2.48 -10.92 4.44
CA THR A 109 1.85 -9.71 3.89
C THR A 109 1.69 -8.56 4.88
N ALA A 110 2.39 -8.62 6.02
CA ALA A 110 2.37 -7.56 7.01
C ALA A 110 3.02 -6.28 6.46
N LEU A 111 2.36 -5.15 6.66
CA LEU A 111 2.92 -3.83 6.43
C LEU A 111 4.09 -3.63 7.40
N LEU A 112 5.27 -3.37 6.87
CA LEU A 112 6.47 -3.05 7.65
C LEU A 112 6.61 -1.54 7.81
N SER A 113 6.39 -0.80 6.73
CA SER A 113 6.46 0.66 6.73
C SER A 113 5.69 1.27 5.57
N VAL A 114 5.41 2.58 5.68
CA VAL A 114 4.87 3.38 4.58
C VAL A 114 5.90 4.42 4.16
N PHE A 115 5.95 4.68 2.85
CA PHE A 115 6.75 5.75 2.27
C PHE A 115 5.85 6.94 2.01
N GLY A 116 6.28 8.11 2.47
CA GLY A 116 5.60 9.37 2.24
C GLY A 116 6.46 10.39 1.52
N ARG A 117 5.82 11.40 0.95
CA ARG A 117 6.48 12.54 0.33
C ARG A 117 5.61 13.79 0.44
N ALA A 118 6.21 14.92 0.81
CA ALA A 118 5.51 16.20 0.95
C ALA A 118 5.15 16.79 -0.42
N HIS A 119 6.14 16.91 -1.31
CA HIS A 119 5.99 17.41 -2.68
C HIS A 119 6.84 16.57 -3.65
N TRP A 120 6.55 16.62 -4.95
CA TRP A 120 7.21 15.73 -5.92
C TRP A 120 8.75 15.83 -5.94
N TRP A 121 9.32 17.00 -5.61
CA TRP A 121 10.77 17.24 -5.50
C TRP A 121 11.36 16.90 -4.12
N SER A 122 10.54 16.66 -3.10
CA SER A 122 11.03 16.35 -1.76
C SER A 122 11.57 14.92 -1.68
N ARG A 123 12.55 14.70 -0.79
CA ARG A 123 12.98 13.34 -0.43
C ARG A 123 11.79 12.57 0.16
N ARG A 124 11.76 11.25 -0.09
CA ARG A 124 10.80 10.38 0.59
C ARG A 124 11.16 10.29 2.07
N PHE A 125 10.16 10.21 2.92
CA PHE A 125 10.31 9.84 4.32
C PHE A 125 9.66 8.48 4.54
N LEU A 126 10.03 7.83 5.64
CA LEU A 126 9.54 6.51 6.02
C LEU A 126 8.87 6.60 7.40
N LEU A 127 7.77 5.88 7.58
CA LEU A 127 7.13 5.67 8.88
C LEU A 127 6.92 4.17 9.12
N GLN A 128 7.35 3.68 10.29
CA GLN A 128 7.25 2.28 10.66
C GLN A 128 5.81 1.91 10.98
N ALA A 129 5.37 0.71 10.61
CA ALA A 129 4.00 0.24 10.85
C ALA A 129 3.59 0.30 12.33
N ALA A 130 4.53 0.07 13.25
CA ALA A 130 4.31 0.14 14.70
C ALA A 130 3.86 1.53 15.20
N ASP A 131 4.06 2.58 14.41
CA ASP A 131 3.69 3.96 14.73
C ASP A 131 2.45 4.44 13.97
N LEU A 132 1.82 3.58 13.16
CA LEU A 132 0.72 3.95 12.27
C LEU A 132 -0.65 3.67 12.90
N ASP A 133 -1.55 4.62 12.69
CA ASP A 133 -2.99 4.47 12.85
C ASP A 133 -3.65 4.64 11.48
N CYS A 134 -4.33 3.59 11.04
CA CYS A 134 -5.02 3.49 9.76
C CYS A 134 -6.55 3.40 9.93
N SER A 135 -7.08 3.76 11.10
CA SER A 135 -8.52 3.70 11.40
C SER A 135 -9.36 4.73 10.64
N THR A 136 -8.74 5.77 10.07
CA THR A 136 -9.43 6.83 9.34
C THR A 136 -9.28 6.62 7.84
N PRO A 137 -10.38 6.39 7.08
CA PRO A 137 -10.31 6.24 5.63
C PRO A 137 -9.62 7.44 4.96
N GLY A 138 -8.69 7.15 4.04
CA GLY A 138 -7.93 8.17 3.31
C GLY A 138 -6.81 8.85 4.11
N GLU A 139 -6.58 8.46 5.37
CA GLU A 139 -5.50 9.00 6.20
C GLU A 139 -4.65 7.88 6.82
N ILE A 140 -3.35 8.11 6.88
CA ILE A 140 -2.43 7.38 7.75
C ILE A 140 -1.92 8.36 8.78
N ARG A 141 -2.20 8.08 10.05
CA ARG A 141 -1.79 8.92 11.17
C ARG A 141 -0.58 8.31 11.85
N ALA A 142 0.37 9.14 12.25
CA ALA A 142 1.57 8.73 12.93
C ALA A 142 1.88 9.60 14.14
N GLY A 143 2.51 8.99 15.14
CA GLY A 143 2.90 9.69 16.36
C GLY A 143 1.71 10.13 17.23
N ALA A 144 0.58 9.42 17.16
CA ALA A 144 -0.35 9.47 18.30
C ALA A 144 0.42 8.97 19.53
N PRO A 145 0.33 9.63 20.70
CA PRO A 145 0.81 9.01 21.92
C PRO A 145 0.10 7.66 22.02
N ARG A 146 0.84 6.57 22.15
CA ARG A 146 0.25 5.27 22.51
C ARG A 146 -0.69 5.56 23.66
N GLY A 147 -1.99 5.35 23.43
CA GLY A 147 -3.00 5.69 24.40
C GLY A 147 -2.57 5.13 25.75
N SER A 148 -2.34 6.04 26.70
CA SER A 148 -2.70 5.84 28.09
C SER A 148 -3.96 4.99 28.09
N ARG A 149 -3.84 3.71 28.48
CA ARG A 149 -5.01 2.95 28.91
C ARG A 149 -5.68 3.82 29.96
N ALA A 150 -6.88 4.29 29.68
CA ALA A 150 -7.75 4.78 30.75
C ALA A 150 -7.89 3.63 31.76
N ALA A 151 -7.78 4.01 33.03
CA ALA A 151 -7.67 3.15 34.21
C ALA A 151 -8.76 2.08 34.32
#